data_AF-A0A5N0ENJ1-F1
#
_entry.id   AF-A0A5N0ENJ1-F1
#
_cell.length_a   1.000
_cell.length_b   1.000
_cell.length_c   1.000
_cell.angle_alpha   90.00
_cell.angle_beta   90.00
_cell.angle_gamma   90.00
#
_symmetry.space_group_name_H-M   'P 1'
#
loop_
_entity.id
_entity.type
_entity.pdbx_description
1 polymer ?
#
loop_
_entity_poly.entity_id
_entity_poly.type
_entity_poly.pdbx_seq_one_letter_code
_entity_poly.pdbx_strand_id
1 'polypeptide(L)'
;MDPVTIVATAVAVGAAAGVTDTAKQSVSDAYAALKRLLGSRFRGVDVGAVEDAPESADAREALADELAAQGAGADTELLAAAEALIGLARVQAAEVVAVVGVDLSQFEANSLRIADVASSGSGVRVRDAQLAGDIDISNVRAGQGESPHPQ
;
A
#
# COMPACT_ATOMS: atom_id res chain seq x y z
N MET A 1 1.00 18.71 2.23
CA MET A 1 2.39 18.23 2.13
C MET A 1 3.11 19.12 1.17
N ASP A 2 4.40 19.34 1.38
CA ASP A 2 5.23 20.08 0.43
C ASP A 2 5.36 19.26 -0.89
N PRO A 3 5.39 19.91 -2.07
CA PRO A 3 5.49 19.22 -3.36
C PRO A 3 6.67 18.24 -3.44
N VAL A 4 7.85 18.57 -2.91
CA VAL A 4 9.00 17.66 -2.97
C VAL A 4 8.84 16.48 -2.01
N THR A 5 8.16 16.67 -0.88
CA THR A 5 7.79 15.58 0.02
C THR A 5 6.83 14.60 -0.65
N ILE A 6 5.91 15.09 -1.48
CA ILE A 6 5.00 14.22 -2.26
C ILE A 6 5.81 13.36 -3.23
N VAL A 7 6.78 13.94 -3.93
CA VAL A 7 7.65 13.21 -4.87
C VAL A 7 8.50 12.17 -4.13
N ALA A 8 9.16 12.52 -3.04
CA ALA A 8 9.95 11.58 -2.25
C ALA A 8 9.09 10.43 -1.68
N THR A 9 7.87 10.74 -1.26
CA THR A 9 6.90 9.72 -0.84
C THR A 9 6.52 8.80 -2.00
N ALA A 10 6.28 9.34 -3.19
CA ALA A 10 5.95 8.54 -4.37
C ALA A 10 7.10 7.60 -4.77
N VAL A 11 8.36 8.04 -4.64
CA VAL A 11 9.52 7.18 -4.87
C VAL A 11 9.53 6.00 -3.89
N ALA A 12 9.34 6.26 -2.60
CA ALA A 12 9.28 5.20 -1.59
C ALA A 12 8.11 4.23 -1.82
N VAL A 13 6.94 4.75 -2.18
CA VAL A 13 5.75 3.94 -2.50
C VAL A 13 6.00 3.07 -3.73
N GLY A 14 6.59 3.63 -4.79
CA GLY A 14 6.93 2.89 -6.01
C GLY A 14 7.98 1.82 -5.77
N ALA A 15 9.00 2.13 -4.97
CA ALA A 15 10.03 1.16 -4.57
C ALA A 15 9.43 0.01 -3.75
N ALA A 16 8.66 0.33 -2.70
CA ALA A 16 8.01 -0.68 -1.87
C ALA A 16 7.03 -1.56 -2.66
N ALA A 17 6.26 -0.96 -3.58
CA ALA A 17 5.34 -1.71 -4.42
C ALA A 17 6.10 -2.62 -5.41
N GLY A 18 7.15 -2.10 -6.06
CA GLY A 18 7.95 -2.86 -7.04
C GLY A 18 8.67 -4.09 -6.46
N VAL A 19 8.89 -4.11 -5.13
CA VAL A 19 9.44 -5.29 -4.42
C VAL A 19 8.40 -6.41 -4.28
N THR A 20 7.11 -6.12 -4.40
CA THR A 20 6.05 -7.13 -4.26
C THR A 20 5.68 -7.75 -5.62
N ASP A 21 5.65 -9.08 -5.72
CA ASP A 21 5.18 -9.81 -6.92
C ASP A 21 3.71 -9.52 -7.28
N THR A 22 2.97 -8.87 -6.37
CA THR A 22 1.57 -8.52 -6.53
C THR A 22 1.36 -7.14 -7.15
N ALA A 23 2.41 -6.34 -7.36
CA ALA A 23 2.27 -5.03 -7.98
C ALA A 23 1.64 -5.14 -9.38
N LYS A 24 0.54 -4.40 -9.58
CA LYS A 24 -0.09 -4.28 -10.89
C LYS A 24 0.88 -3.59 -11.82
N GLN A 25 0.89 -4.04 -13.08
CA GLN A 25 1.69 -3.44 -14.15
C GLN A 25 1.51 -1.91 -14.23
N SER A 26 0.30 -1.40 -13.94
CA SER A 26 0.03 0.04 -13.89
C SER A 26 0.86 0.80 -12.84
N VAL A 27 1.15 0.20 -11.69
CA VAL A 27 1.99 0.80 -10.64
C VAL A 27 3.45 0.80 -11.08
N SER A 28 3.93 -0.31 -11.64
CA SER A 28 5.29 -0.43 -12.18
C SER A 28 5.54 0.57 -13.32
N ASP A 29 4.59 0.71 -14.25
CA ASP A 29 4.67 1.66 -15.37
C ASP A 29 4.68 3.11 -14.87
N ALA A 30 3.83 3.45 -13.90
CA ALA A 30 3.80 4.77 -13.29
C ALA A 30 5.12 5.09 -12.56
N TYR A 31 5.71 4.11 -11.87
CA TYR A 31 7.00 4.30 -11.21
C TYR A 31 8.16 4.48 -12.20
N ALA A 32 8.19 3.67 -13.26
CA ALA A 32 9.17 3.82 -14.33
C ALA A 32 9.07 5.19 -15.02
N ALA A 33 7.85 5.69 -15.23
CA ALA A 33 7.61 7.04 -15.76
C ALA A 33 8.13 8.13 -14.82
N LEU A 34 7.88 8.01 -13.52
CA LEU A 34 8.40 8.94 -12.51
C LEU A 34 9.93 8.97 -12.51
N LYS A 35 10.59 7.80 -12.54
CA LYS A 35 12.07 7.71 -12.60
C LYS A 35 12.64 8.33 -13.87
N ARG A 36 11.97 8.16 -15.02
CA ARG A 36 12.37 8.84 -16.26
C ARG A 36 12.30 10.36 -16.15
N LEU A 37 11.24 10.90 -15.54
CA LEU A 37 11.12 12.34 -15.32
C LEU A 37 12.27 12.85 -14.43
N LEU A 38 12.49 12.19 -13.30
CA LEU A 38 13.58 12.51 -12.38
C LEU A 38 14.95 12.47 -13.07
N GLY A 39 15.31 11.38 -13.73
CA GLY A 39 16.60 11.24 -14.42
C GLY A 39 16.78 12.19 -15.61
N SER A 40 15.69 12.63 -16.24
CA SER A 40 15.76 13.55 -17.38
C SER A 40 15.92 15.01 -16.99
N ARG A 41 15.24 15.45 -15.92
CA ARG A 41 15.16 16.87 -15.50
C ARG A 41 16.05 17.21 -14.31
N PHE A 42 16.26 16.28 -13.39
CA PHE A 42 16.96 16.49 -12.14
C PHE A 42 18.20 15.59 -12.07
N ARG A 43 19.13 15.81 -13.03
CA ARG A 43 20.36 15.02 -13.12
C ARG A 43 21.20 15.20 -11.86
N GLY A 44 21.47 14.11 -11.16
CA GLY A 44 22.24 14.10 -9.92
C GLY A 44 21.42 13.67 -8.71
N VAL A 45 20.08 13.74 -8.79
CA VAL A 45 19.21 13.24 -7.71
C VAL A 45 19.36 11.73 -7.57
N ASP A 46 19.75 11.29 -6.37
CA ASP A 46 19.87 9.89 -6.05
C ASP A 46 18.59 9.37 -5.38
N VAL A 47 17.84 8.57 -6.14
CA VAL A 47 16.66 7.86 -5.61
C VAL A 47 17.03 6.53 -4.96
N GLY A 48 18.26 6.05 -5.14
CA GLY A 48 18.72 4.74 -4.70
C GLY A 48 18.60 4.53 -3.20
N ALA A 49 18.95 5.55 -2.39
CA ALA A 49 18.82 5.49 -0.94
C ALA A 49 17.35 5.26 -0.48
N VAL A 50 16.38 5.79 -1.22
CA VAL A 50 14.95 5.58 -0.95
C VAL A 50 14.44 4.27 -1.57
N GLU A 51 15.02 3.84 -2.69
CA GLU A 51 14.73 2.53 -3.29
C GLU A 51 15.19 1.38 -2.38
N ASP A 52 16.36 1.51 -1.76
CA ASP A 52 16.95 0.51 -0.88
C ASP A 52 16.25 0.44 0.49
N ALA A 53 15.75 1.58 0.98
CA ALA A 53 15.09 1.70 2.29
C ALA A 53 13.83 2.58 2.22
N PRO A 54 12.73 2.11 1.59
CA PRO A 54 11.54 2.92 1.35
C PRO A 54 10.80 3.35 2.64
N GLU A 55 10.96 2.60 3.72
CA GLU A 55 10.41 2.94 5.05
C GLU A 55 11.23 4.00 5.81
N SER A 56 12.47 4.29 5.38
CA SER A 56 13.34 5.25 6.06
C SER A 56 12.81 6.68 5.89
N ALA A 57 12.48 7.33 7.01
CA ALA A 57 12.09 8.73 7.01
C ALA A 57 13.27 9.62 6.58
N ASP A 58 14.46 9.36 7.12
CA ASP A 58 15.68 10.12 6.85
C ASP A 58 16.07 10.08 5.36
N ALA A 59 15.93 8.90 4.72
CA ALA A 59 16.22 8.77 3.29
C ALA A 59 15.25 9.60 2.43
N ARG A 60 13.96 9.61 2.78
CA ARG A 60 12.94 10.39 2.08
C ARG A 60 13.11 11.90 2.30
N GLU A 61 13.51 12.31 3.50
CA GLU A 61 13.79 13.70 3.82
C GLU A 61 15.01 14.21 3.04
N ALA A 62 16.10 13.44 3.02
CA ALA A 62 17.29 13.78 2.23
C ALA A 62 16.98 13.92 0.73
N LEU A 63 16.17 13.00 0.17
CA LEU A 63 15.72 13.08 -1.23
C LEU A 63 14.85 14.33 -1.46
N ALA A 64 13.94 14.66 -0.53
CA ALA A 64 13.11 15.84 -0.64
C ALA A 64 13.94 17.13 -0.63
N ASP A 65 14.95 17.22 0.25
CA ASP A 65 15.86 18.37 0.31
C ASP A 65 16.65 18.54 -0.99
N GLU A 66 17.14 17.45 -1.57
CA GLU A 66 17.85 17.48 -2.86
C GLU A 66 16.93 17.94 -4.00
N LEU A 67 15.71 17.43 -4.04
CA LEU A 67 14.67 17.83 -4.99
C LEU A 67 14.31 19.32 -4.84
N ALA A 68 14.23 19.81 -3.59
CA ALA A 68 13.96 21.22 -3.31
C ALA A 68 15.09 22.11 -3.78
N ALA A 69 16.35 21.72 -3.54
CA ALA A 69 17.53 22.45 -4.00
C ALA A 69 17.58 22.60 -5.53
N GLN A 70 17.02 21.64 -6.26
CA GLN A 70 16.93 21.66 -7.73
C GLN A 70 15.61 22.25 -8.26
N GLY A 71 14.73 22.76 -7.40
CA GLY A 71 13.47 23.38 -7.79
C GLY A 71 12.40 22.40 -8.31
N ALA A 72 12.53 21.11 -8.00
CA ALA A 72 11.59 20.08 -8.46
C ALA A 72 10.16 20.30 -7.97
N GLY A 73 9.99 21.02 -6.85
CA GLY A 73 8.67 21.37 -6.32
C GLY A 73 7.83 22.29 -7.22
N ALA A 74 8.44 22.93 -8.22
CA ALA A 74 7.73 23.74 -9.21
C ALA A 74 7.35 22.95 -10.48
N ASP A 75 7.84 21.71 -10.64
CA ASP A 75 7.53 20.87 -11.79
C ASP A 75 6.16 20.19 -11.60
N THR A 76 5.16 20.78 -12.24
CA THR A 76 3.76 20.29 -12.18
C THR A 76 3.57 18.91 -12.81
N GLU A 77 4.38 18.55 -13.81
CA GLU A 77 4.31 17.23 -14.43
C GLU A 77 4.91 16.16 -13.52
N LEU A 78 6.01 16.48 -12.85
CA LEU A 78 6.61 15.62 -11.83
C LEU A 78 5.63 15.39 -10.67
N LEU A 79 5.00 16.46 -10.17
CA LEU A 79 4.03 16.36 -9.08
C LEU A 79 2.82 15.51 -9.48
N ALA A 80 2.27 15.74 -10.68
CA ALA A 80 1.15 14.95 -11.18
C ALA A 80 1.49 13.46 -11.32
N ALA A 81 2.69 13.13 -11.81
CA ALA A 81 3.16 11.75 -11.90
C ALA A 81 3.31 11.10 -10.51
N ALA A 82 3.85 11.83 -9.54
CA ALA A 82 4.00 11.37 -8.16
C ALA A 82 2.63 11.10 -7.50
N GLU A 83 1.68 12.02 -7.63
CA GLU A 83 0.31 11.85 -7.11
C GLU A 83 -0.42 10.67 -7.76
N ALA A 84 -0.29 10.51 -9.08
CA ALA A 84 -0.88 9.39 -9.80
C ALA A 84 -0.34 8.04 -9.31
N LEU A 85 0.97 7.92 -9.10
CA LEU A 85 1.59 6.72 -8.57
C LEU A 85 1.07 6.39 -7.16
N ILE A 86 1.03 7.39 -6.27
CA ILE A 86 0.49 7.21 -4.91
C ILE A 86 -0.98 6.76 -4.97
N GLY A 87 -1.78 7.34 -5.87
CA GLY A 87 -3.18 6.96 -6.08
C GLY A 87 -3.32 5.50 -6.50
N LEU A 88 -2.56 5.07 -7.52
CA LEU A 88 -2.58 3.68 -8.01
C LEU A 88 -2.14 2.70 -6.92
N ALA A 89 -1.10 3.02 -6.17
CA ALA A 89 -0.61 2.18 -5.08
C ALA A 89 -1.63 2.06 -3.94
N ARG A 90 -2.38 3.13 -3.63
CA ARG A 90 -3.46 3.09 -2.63
C ARG A 90 -4.62 2.20 -3.07
N VAL A 91 -5.02 2.28 -4.34
CA VAL A 91 -6.07 1.40 -4.89
C VAL A 91 -5.63 -0.06 -4.81
N GLN A 92 -4.40 -0.34 -5.20
CA GLN A 92 -3.82 -1.67 -5.05
C GLN A 92 -3.80 -2.14 -3.58
N ALA A 93 -3.32 -1.31 -2.65
CA ALA A 93 -3.30 -1.66 -1.24
C ALA A 93 -4.72 -1.94 -0.73
N ALA A 94 -5.71 -1.16 -1.14
CA ALA A 94 -7.12 -1.36 -0.79
C ALA A 94 -7.70 -2.68 -1.35
N GLU A 95 -7.28 -3.09 -2.56
CA GLU A 95 -7.65 -4.40 -3.12
C GLU A 95 -6.94 -5.58 -2.44
N VAL A 96 -5.72 -5.36 -1.93
CA VAL A 96 -4.91 -6.36 -1.22
C VAL A 96 -5.23 -6.40 0.28
N VAL A 97 -5.95 -5.40 0.83
CA VAL A 97 -6.55 -5.54 2.16
C VAL A 97 -7.53 -6.71 2.08
N ALA A 98 -7.10 -7.86 2.59
CA ALA A 98 -7.96 -9.02 2.78
C ALA A 98 -9.22 -8.50 3.48
N VAL A 99 -10.34 -8.46 2.77
CA VAL A 99 -11.62 -8.05 3.35
C VAL A 99 -11.90 -9.09 4.41
N VAL A 100 -11.67 -8.76 5.68
CA VAL A 100 -12.01 -9.64 6.79
C VAL A 100 -13.38 -9.21 7.29
N GLY A 101 -14.34 -10.14 7.29
CA GLY A 101 -15.68 -9.85 7.82
C GLY A 101 -15.64 -9.52 9.31
N VAL A 102 -14.82 -10.24 10.08
CA VAL A 102 -14.58 -10.01 11.50
C VAL A 102 -13.08 -10.16 11.80
N ASP A 103 -12.37 -9.09 12.15
CA ASP A 103 -10.96 -9.13 12.62
C ASP A 103 -10.91 -8.80 14.11
N LEU A 104 -10.58 -9.80 14.92
CA LEU A 104 -10.40 -9.67 16.36
C LEU A 104 -8.93 -9.86 16.71
N SER A 105 -8.35 -8.86 17.35
CA SER A 105 -6.95 -8.85 17.77
C SER A 105 -6.84 -8.53 19.26
N GLN A 106 -6.09 -9.34 20.00
CA GLN A 106 -5.76 -9.13 21.42
C GLN A 106 -6.97 -8.92 22.32
N PHE A 107 -7.73 -9.99 22.58
CA PHE A 107 -8.85 -9.92 23.51
C PHE A 107 -8.90 -11.14 24.45
N GLU A 108 -9.39 -10.89 25.66
CA GLU A 108 -9.65 -11.90 26.66
C GLU A 108 -11.15 -11.92 26.98
N ALA A 109 -11.79 -13.08 26.88
CA ALA A 109 -13.22 -13.23 27.15
C ALA A 109 -13.55 -14.60 27.73
N ASN A 110 -14.66 -14.71 28.45
CA ASN A 110 -15.12 -16.01 28.94
C ASN A 110 -15.78 -16.86 27.84
N SER A 111 -16.39 -16.26 26.83
CA SER A 111 -16.96 -16.98 25.69
C SER A 111 -17.05 -16.06 24.49
N LEU A 112 -17.02 -16.62 23.28
CA LEU A 112 -17.11 -15.88 22.03
C LEU A 112 -18.18 -16.49 21.13
N ARG A 113 -19.07 -15.66 20.58
CA ARG A 113 -20.02 -16.08 19.55
C ARG A 113 -20.00 -15.14 18.36
N ILE A 114 -19.80 -15.70 17.17
CA ILE A 114 -19.81 -15.00 15.89
C ILE A 114 -20.81 -15.71 14.99
N ALA A 115 -21.84 -15.01 14.54
CA ALA A 115 -22.87 -15.58 13.67
C ALA A 115 -23.12 -14.68 12.45
N ASP A 116 -23.56 -15.29 11.35
CA ASP A 116 -24.07 -14.60 10.15
C ASP A 116 -23.06 -13.64 9.47
N VAL A 117 -21.78 -14.00 9.48
CA VAL A 117 -20.73 -13.17 8.86
C VAL A 117 -20.79 -13.29 7.34
N ALA A 118 -20.82 -12.16 6.63
CA ALA A 118 -20.66 -12.12 5.18
C ALA A 118 -19.43 -11.27 4.82
N SER A 119 -18.49 -11.84 4.07
CA SER A 119 -17.27 -11.18 3.61
C SER A 119 -16.96 -11.54 2.16
N SER A 120 -16.47 -10.58 1.37
CA SER A 120 -15.92 -10.85 0.04
C SER A 120 -14.50 -11.45 0.09
N GLY A 121 -13.81 -11.32 1.23
CA GLY A 121 -12.48 -11.89 1.49
C GLY A 121 -12.52 -12.97 2.57
N SER A 122 -11.63 -12.90 3.56
CA SER A 122 -11.66 -13.78 4.73
C SER A 122 -12.94 -13.57 5.56
N GLY A 123 -13.56 -14.64 6.05
CA GLY A 123 -14.77 -14.54 6.88
C GLY A 123 -14.44 -13.96 8.26
N VAL A 124 -13.67 -14.70 9.05
CA VAL A 124 -13.31 -14.33 10.43
C VAL A 124 -11.80 -14.52 10.61
N ARG A 125 -11.12 -13.54 11.20
CA ARG A 125 -9.72 -13.59 11.61
C ARG A 125 -9.64 -13.30 13.10
N VAL A 126 -8.98 -14.18 13.83
CA VAL A 126 -8.79 -14.08 15.28
C VAL A 126 -7.30 -14.19 15.56
N ARG A 127 -6.74 -13.21 16.27
CA ARG A 127 -5.32 -13.15 16.66
C ARG A 127 -5.21 -12.86 18.15
N ASP A 128 -4.36 -13.61 18.84
CA ASP A 128 -4.06 -13.45 20.26
C ASP A 128 -5.33 -13.40 21.15
N ALA A 129 -6.15 -14.44 21.05
CA ALA A 129 -7.37 -14.56 21.85
C ALA A 129 -7.16 -15.46 23.08
N GLN A 130 -7.54 -14.98 24.26
CA GLN A 130 -7.62 -15.77 25.49
C GLN A 130 -9.09 -16.01 25.84
N LEU A 131 -9.52 -17.26 25.71
CA LEU A 131 -10.91 -17.65 25.93
C LEU A 131 -10.98 -18.67 27.08
N ALA A 132 -11.70 -18.32 28.13
CA ALA A 132 -11.85 -19.19 29.31
C ALA A 132 -12.96 -20.24 29.14
N GLY A 133 -13.83 -20.06 28.15
CA GLY A 133 -14.98 -20.92 27.86
C GLY A 133 -15.28 -20.98 26.36
N ASP A 134 -16.56 -21.19 26.00
CA ASP A 134 -16.94 -21.68 24.67
C ASP A 134 -16.76 -20.66 23.53
N ILE A 135 -16.47 -21.19 22.34
CA ILE A 135 -16.35 -20.44 21.08
C ILE A 135 -17.34 -21.02 20.06
N ASP A 136 -18.30 -20.20 19.61
CA ASP A 136 -19.28 -20.55 18.57
C ASP A 136 -19.11 -19.64 17.36
N ILE A 137 -18.82 -20.20 16.18
CA ILE A 137 -18.72 -19.47 14.92
C ILE A 137 -19.65 -20.14 13.91
N SER A 138 -20.71 -19.45 13.49
CA SER A 138 -21.79 -20.01 12.66
C SER A 138 -22.17 -19.10 11.48
N ASN A 139 -22.71 -19.69 10.41
CA ASN A 139 -23.20 -18.99 9.21
C ASN A 139 -22.20 -18.01 8.53
N VAL A 140 -20.91 -18.36 8.49
CA VAL A 140 -19.87 -17.54 7.83
C VAL A 140 -19.87 -17.78 6.32
N ARG A 141 -20.13 -16.73 5.54
CA ARG A 141 -20.04 -16.67 4.08
C ARG A 141 -18.85 -15.81 3.69
N ALA A 142 -17.83 -16.40 3.09
CA ALA A 142 -16.56 -15.75 2.73
C ALA A 142 -16.16 -16.06 1.28
N GLY A 143 -15.41 -15.17 0.61
CA GLY A 143 -14.74 -15.48 -0.65
C GLY A 143 -15.54 -15.29 -1.96
N GLN A 144 -16.51 -14.37 -2.04
CA GLN A 144 -17.13 -14.04 -3.34
C GLN A 144 -16.17 -13.19 -4.19
N GLY A 145 -15.33 -13.88 -4.97
CA GLY A 145 -14.41 -13.32 -5.95
C GLY A 145 -13.86 -14.38 -6.91
N GLU A 146 -14.64 -15.40 -7.28
CA GLU A 146 -14.29 -16.30 -8.38
C GLU A 146 -15.43 -16.28 -9.40
N SER A 147 -15.14 -15.70 -10.58
CA SER A 147 -16.05 -15.66 -11.72
C SER A 147 -16.49 -17.07 -12.12
N PRO A 148 -17.73 -17.26 -12.61
CA PRO A 148 -18.18 -18.54 -13.10
C PRO A 148 -17.39 -18.91 -14.36
N HIS A 149 -16.60 -19.99 -14.32
CA HIS A 149 -16.03 -20.56 -15.53
C HIS A 149 -17.17 -21.04 -16.45
N PRO A 150 -17.28 -20.53 -17.70
CA PRO A 150 -18.11 -21.18 -18.70
C PRO A 150 -17.42 -22.47 -19.14
N GLN A 151 -18.26 -23.49 -19.37
CA GLN A 151 -17.89 -24.88 -19.68
C GLN A 151 -17.11 -25.04 -21.00
#